data_AF-A0A352PLT8-F1
#
_entry.id   AF-A0A352PLT8-F1
#
_cell.length_a   1.000
_cell.length_b   1.000
_cell.length_c   1.000
_cell.angle_alpha   90.00
_cell.angle_beta   90.00
_cell.angle_gamma   90.00
#
_symmetry.space_group_name_H-M   'P 1'
#
loop_
_entity.id
_entity.type
_entity.pdbx_description
1 polymer ?
#
loop_
_entity_poly.entity_id
_entity_poly.type
_entity_poly.pdbx_seq_one_letter_code
_entity_poly.pdbx_strand_id
1 'polypeptide(L)'
;MKSIVTEPVTKETKTPNVYFPTSYFDVPSMADALLENIPIIINLTIVDYKTKLRILDFICGVAYVTGAKRSMLEKSIYLFSPKE
;
A
#
# COMPACT_ATOMS: atom_id res chain seq x y z
N MET A 1 -28.61 -6.83 31.94
CA MET A 1 -27.29 -6.76 31.27
C MET A 1 -27.30 -7.69 30.08
N LYS A 2 -27.32 -7.17 28.84
CA LYS A 2 -27.10 -8.00 27.65
C LYS A 2 -25.59 -8.07 27.43
N SER A 3 -25.01 -9.25 27.60
CA SER A 3 -23.61 -9.51 27.27
C SER A 3 -23.45 -9.40 25.76
N ILE A 4 -22.66 -8.42 25.32
CA ILE A 4 -22.18 -8.35 23.93
C ILE A 4 -21.07 -9.39 23.84
N VAL A 5 -21.39 -10.54 23.24
CA VAL A 5 -20.37 -11.48 22.77
C VAL A 5 -19.72 -10.80 21.56
N THR A 6 -18.58 -10.17 21.76
CA THR A 6 -17.73 -9.75 20.65
C THR A 6 -17.10 -11.02 20.07
N GLU A 7 -17.63 -11.50 18.96
CA GLU A 7 -16.96 -12.51 18.15
C GLU A 7 -15.56 -12.00 17.79
N PRO A 8 -14.50 -12.83 17.84
CA PRO A 8 -13.20 -12.42 17.35
C PRO A 8 -13.32 -12.23 15.84
N VAL A 9 -13.23 -10.99 15.36
CA VAL A 9 -13.06 -10.70 13.94
C VAL A 9 -11.71 -11.28 13.52
N THR A 10 -11.69 -12.51 13.03
CA THR A 10 -10.53 -13.09 12.35
C THR A 10 -10.39 -12.36 11.03
N LYS A 11 -9.66 -11.23 11.04
CA LYS A 11 -9.30 -10.49 9.83
C LYS A 11 -8.49 -11.41 8.93
N GLU A 12 -9.00 -11.73 7.75
CA GLU A 12 -8.19 -12.33 6.69
C GLU A 12 -7.08 -11.34 6.31
N THR A 13 -5.88 -11.58 6.80
CA THR A 13 -4.71 -10.79 6.43
C THR A 13 -4.24 -11.26 5.06
N LYS A 14 -4.52 -10.48 4.01
CA LYS A 14 -3.93 -10.70 2.68
C LYS A 14 -2.42 -10.45 2.74
N THR A 15 -1.64 -11.35 2.16
CA THR A 15 -0.18 -11.20 2.03
C THR A 15 0.13 -9.98 1.14
N PRO A 16 1.05 -9.09 1.55
CA PRO A 16 1.42 -7.94 0.72
C PRO A 16 2.15 -8.33 -0.55
N ASN A 17 1.76 -7.73 -1.68
CA ASN A 17 2.54 -7.80 -2.92
C ASN A 17 3.76 -6.89 -2.80
N VAL A 18 4.94 -7.36 -3.25
CA VAL A 18 6.19 -6.59 -3.18
C VAL A 18 6.59 -6.12 -4.57
N TYR A 19 6.79 -4.81 -4.72
CA TYR A 19 7.16 -4.17 -5.98
C TYR A 19 8.56 -3.55 -5.90
N PHE A 20 9.33 -3.74 -6.96
CA PHE A 20 10.64 -3.13 -7.20
C PHE A 20 10.57 -2.31 -8.49
N PRO A 21 9.82 -1.19 -8.50
CA PRO A 21 9.67 -0.40 -9.71
C PRO A 21 11.03 0.12 -10.17
N THR A 22 11.20 0.15 -11.49
CA THR A 22 12.38 0.69 -12.17
C THR A 22 12.04 2.00 -12.89
N SER A 23 10.75 2.27 -13.09
CA SER A 23 10.28 3.48 -13.75
C SER A 23 8.92 3.94 -13.19
N TYR A 24 8.52 5.16 -13.58
CA TYR A 24 7.18 5.67 -13.28
C TYR A 24 6.06 4.83 -13.93
N PHE A 25 6.35 4.10 -15.02
CA PHE A 25 5.34 3.33 -15.74
C PHE A 25 4.91 2.04 -15.01
N ASP A 26 5.60 1.66 -13.93
CA ASP A 26 5.24 0.50 -13.11
C ASP A 26 4.06 0.79 -12.15
N VAL A 27 3.74 2.07 -11.96
CA VAL A 27 2.72 2.59 -11.04
C VAL A 27 1.33 1.99 -11.21
N PRO A 28 0.79 1.78 -12.42
CA PRO A 28 -0.55 1.20 -12.60
C PRO A 28 -0.73 -0.13 -11.88
N SER A 29 0.26 -1.04 -11.97
CA SER A 29 0.19 -2.37 -11.33
C SER A 29 0.09 -2.32 -9.79
N MET A 30 0.70 -1.29 -9.18
CA MET A 30 0.63 -1.03 -7.75
C MET A 30 -0.72 -0.42 -7.36
N ALA A 31 -1.26 0.44 -8.21
CA ALA A 31 -2.57 1.05 -8.02
C ALA A 31 -3.68 0.00 -8.10
N ASP A 32 -3.63 -0.88 -9.10
CA ASP A 32 -4.60 -1.95 -9.29
C ASP A 32 -4.66 -2.88 -8.07
N ALA A 33 -3.50 -3.29 -7.54
CA ALA A 33 -3.45 -4.09 -6.32
C ALA A 33 -4.12 -3.40 -5.11
N LEU A 34 -3.86 -2.10 -4.92
CA LEU A 34 -4.52 -1.34 -3.85
C LEU A 34 -6.03 -1.19 -4.08
N LEU A 35 -6.48 -1.02 -5.33
CA LEU A 35 -7.89 -0.97 -5.69
C LEU A 35 -8.60 -2.31 -5.45
N GLU A 36 -7.90 -3.42 -5.63
CA GLU A 36 -8.35 -4.79 -5.31
C GLU A 36 -8.26 -5.13 -3.81
N ASN A 37 -8.00 -4.11 -2.97
CA ASN A 37 -7.87 -4.26 -1.53
C ASN A 37 -6.76 -5.26 -1.17
N ILE A 38 -5.63 -5.23 -1.89
CA ILE A 38 -4.42 -6.02 -1.64
C ILE A 38 -3.33 -5.09 -1.09
N PRO A 39 -2.71 -5.39 0.07
CA PRO A 39 -1.62 -4.59 0.59
C PRO A 39 -0.38 -4.66 -0.31
N ILE A 40 0.38 -3.57 -0.36
CA ILE A 40 1.60 -3.50 -1.18
C ILE A 40 2.79 -2.97 -0.41
N ILE A 41 3.97 -3.53 -0.68
CA ILE A 41 5.27 -2.99 -0.28
C ILE A 41 5.96 -2.47 -1.54
N ILE A 42 6.42 -1.22 -1.50
CA ILE A 42 7.12 -0.59 -2.62
C ILE A 42 8.55 -0.29 -2.20
N ASN A 43 9.51 -0.90 -2.90
CA ASN A 43 10.93 -0.63 -2.73
C ASN A 43 11.43 0.35 -3.80
N LEU A 44 11.73 1.58 -3.39
CA LEU A 44 12.18 2.67 -4.25
C LEU A 44 13.70 2.93 -4.13
N THR A 45 14.49 1.93 -3.73
CA THR A 45 15.94 2.11 -3.51
C THR A 45 16.72 2.37 -4.79
N ILE A 46 16.30 1.80 -5.92
CA ILE A 46 17.02 1.86 -7.21
C ILE A 46 16.54 2.98 -8.15
N VAL A 47 15.39 3.60 -7.87
CA VAL A 47 14.85 4.69 -8.69
C VAL A 47 15.47 6.02 -8.30
N ASP A 48 15.67 6.90 -9.29
CA ASP A 48 16.16 8.26 -9.05
C ASP A 48 15.16 9.07 -8.20
N TYR A 49 15.65 10.14 -7.59
CA TYR A 49 14.87 10.94 -6.66
C TYR A 49 13.60 11.54 -7.28
N LYS A 50 13.66 11.99 -8.55
CA LYS A 50 12.52 12.58 -9.23
C LYS A 50 11.45 11.53 -9.51
N THR A 51 11.85 10.36 -10.00
CA THR A 51 10.93 9.24 -10.25
C THR A 51 10.31 8.72 -8.94
N LYS A 52 11.11 8.61 -7.87
CA LYS A 52 10.64 8.24 -6.53
C LYS A 52 9.50 9.12 -6.03
N LEU A 53 9.66 10.45 -6.13
CA LEU A 53 8.62 11.39 -5.71
C LEU A 53 7.34 11.22 -6.54
N ARG A 54 7.48 11.09 -7.87
CA ARG A 54 6.32 10.88 -8.76
C ARG A 54 5.56 9.59 -8.46
N ILE A 55 6.27 8.49 -8.17
CA ILE A 55 5.66 7.22 -7.76
C ILE A 55 4.92 7.41 -6.44
N LEU A 56 5.56 8.04 -5.45
CA LEU A 56 4.94 8.29 -4.15
C LEU A 56 3.71 9.19 -4.24
N ASP A 57 3.76 10.28 -5.01
CA ASP A 57 2.64 11.20 -5.17
C ASP A 57 1.43 10.48 -5.77
N PHE A 58 1.66 9.66 -6.80
CA PHE A 58 0.59 8.89 -7.42
C PHE A 58 -0.03 7.88 -6.45
N ILE A 59 0.80 7.05 -5.79
CA ILE A 59 0.28 6.02 -4.88
C ILE A 59 -0.35 6.65 -3.64
N CYS A 60 0.14 7.80 -3.15
CA CYS A 60 -0.56 8.56 -2.11
C CYS A 60 -1.92 9.07 -2.58
N GLY A 61 -2.05 9.47 -3.85
CA GLY A 61 -3.34 9.79 -4.46
C GLY A 61 -4.29 8.58 -4.49
N VAL A 62 -3.79 7.40 -4.88
CA VAL A 62 -4.58 6.15 -4.82
C VAL A 62 -4.98 5.84 -3.38
N ALA A 63 -4.04 5.92 -2.44
CA ALA A 63 -4.28 5.67 -1.02
C ALA A 63 -5.30 6.64 -0.40
N TYR A 64 -5.32 7.90 -0.85
CA TYR A 64 -6.34 8.87 -0.45
C TYR A 64 -7.74 8.44 -0.89
N VAL A 65 -7.89 7.94 -2.12
CA VAL A 65 -9.18 7.48 -2.65
C VAL A 65 -9.62 6.15 -2.02
N THR A 66 -8.71 5.20 -1.83
CA THR A 66 -9.03 3.88 -1.25
C THR A 66 -9.09 3.88 0.28
N GLY A 67 -8.59 4.95 0.92
CA GLY A 67 -8.40 5.01 2.37
C GLY A 67 -7.23 4.18 2.88
N ALA A 68 -6.35 3.70 2.00
CA ALA A 68 -5.16 2.96 2.40
C ALA A 68 -4.23 3.84 3.26
N LYS A 69 -3.59 3.21 4.25
CA LYS A 69 -2.61 3.86 5.14
C LYS A 69 -1.20 3.56 4.67
N ARG A 70 -0.37 4.60 4.62
CA ARG A 70 1.05 4.50 4.29
C ARG A 70 1.89 4.43 5.57
N SER A 71 2.80 3.47 5.62
CA SER A 71 3.84 3.33 6.65
C SER A 71 5.22 3.24 5.99
N MET A 72 6.21 3.95 6.54
CA MET A 72 7.60 3.78 6.11
C MET A 72 8.22 2.62 6.90
N LEU A 73 8.70 1.61 6.18
CA LEU A 73 9.38 0.47 6.82
C LEU A 73 10.87 0.75 6.98
N GLU A 74 11.48 1.35 5.96
CA GLU A 74 12.89 1.73 5.90
C GLU A 74 13.04 2.90 4.91
N LYS A 75 14.23 3.53 4.85
CA LYS A 75 14.50 4.58 3.88
C LYS A 75 14.21 4.10 2.44
N SER A 76 13.22 4.74 1.81
CA SER A 76 12.73 4.41 0.45
C SER A 76 11.95 3.10 0.33
N ILE A 77 11.53 2.49 1.43
CA ILE A 77 10.69 1.28 1.44
C ILE A 77 9.40 1.59 2.21
N TYR A 78 8.26 1.42 1.54
CA TYR A 78 6.95 1.82 2.07
C TYR A 78 5.96 0.67 2.00
N LEU A 79 5.15 0.52 3.04
CA LEU A 79 3.97 -0.33 3.07
C LEU A 79 2.73 0.55 2.86
N PHE A 80 1.85 0.14 1.96
CA PHE A 80 0.50 0.67 1.83
C PHE A 80 -0.50 -0.44 2.19
N SER A 81 -1.21 -0.23 3.29
CA SER A 81 -2.22 -1.16 3.80
C SER A 81 -3.61 -0.61 3.50
N PRO A 82 -4.43 -1.30 2.70
CA PRO A 82 -5.80 -0.91 2.43
C PRO A 82 -6.64 -0.68 3.69
N LYS A 83 -7.73 0.08 3.53
CA LYS A 83 -8.68 0.30 4.61
C LYS A 83 -9.46 -0.99 4.87
N GLU A 84 -9.53 -1.36 6.15
CA GLU A 84 -10.37 -2.46 6.66
C GLU A 84 -11.85 -2.24 6.36
#